data_AF-A0A849ZJL0-F1
#
_entry.id   AF-A0A849ZJL0-F1
#
_cell.length_a   1.000
_cell.length_b   1.000
_cell.length_c   1.000
_cell.angle_alpha   90.00
_cell.angle_beta   90.00
_cell.angle_gamma   90.00
#
_symmetry.space_group_name_H-M   'P 1'
#
loop_
_entity.id
_entity.type
_entity.pdbx_description
1 polymer ?
#
loop_
_entity_poly.entity_id
_entity_poly.type
_entity_poly.pdbx_seq_one_letter_code
_entity_poly.pdbx_strand_id
1 'polypeptide(L)'
;MRDLRPRLLVAAGLLAATLATLTPLFRPGLWVSDEELHWPMRLAEFAEALRQGQWWPRWFPDFQLGHGYPFPHFYAPGALWLGLPLLLATGSPVLAVKLAYGAAAFLAPWGMYRFVRLHRAPRGAAFAAALIYLFAPYHTLNIFVRGNLAETLAMGLFPWMLWAVWRAAHRSDLSSVALAAVLTCAYQLSHNLSALFGTGILVLLLIARGCFHRWAPRVWLRLALALTLGTLLGTVYWLPALWDSRSVRVAEVAQTIVAADHGIHWWQLFDPRWGWGYSVPGPADELSLQLGAVQWLALAAGA
;
A
#
# COMPACT_ATOMS: atom_id res chain seq x y z
N MET A 1 -5.11 -13.90 -32.61
CA MET A 1 -6.25 -12.99 -32.28
C MET A 1 -7.23 -13.54 -31.22
N ARG A 2 -7.57 -14.85 -31.20
CA ARG A 2 -8.56 -15.42 -30.23
C ARG A 2 -8.20 -15.24 -28.74
N ASP A 3 -6.91 -15.14 -28.40
CA ASP A 3 -6.43 -15.07 -27.01
C ASP A 3 -6.30 -13.65 -26.43
N LEU A 4 -6.50 -12.62 -27.28
CA LEU A 4 -6.42 -11.20 -26.91
C LEU A 4 -7.75 -10.68 -26.33
N ARG A 5 -8.89 -11.09 -26.90
CA ARG A 5 -10.22 -10.63 -26.47
C ARG A 5 -10.47 -10.86 -24.98
N PRO A 6 -10.21 -12.06 -24.40
CA PRO A 6 -10.46 -12.28 -22.96
C PRO A 6 -9.54 -11.44 -22.07
N ARG A 7 -8.32 -11.12 -22.52
CA ARG A 7 -7.37 -10.28 -21.76
C ARG A 7 -7.82 -8.82 -21.75
N LEU A 8 -8.29 -8.33 -22.90
CA LEU A 8 -8.83 -6.98 -23.02
C LEU A 8 -10.12 -6.81 -22.21
N LEU A 9 -11.01 -7.81 -22.19
CA LEU A 9 -12.22 -7.77 -21.38
C LEU A 9 -11.91 -7.70 -19.87
N VAL A 10 -10.95 -8.51 -19.40
CA VAL A 10 -10.50 -8.42 -18.00
C VAL A 10 -9.91 -7.05 -17.71
N ALA A 11 -9.04 -6.54 -18.59
CA ALA A 11 -8.39 -5.25 -18.41
C ALA A 11 -9.42 -4.11 -18.34
N ALA A 12 -10.35 -4.08 -19.29
CA ALA A 12 -11.44 -3.10 -19.34
C ALA A 12 -12.37 -3.23 -18.13
N GLY A 13 -12.70 -4.46 -17.73
CA GLY A 13 -13.55 -4.71 -16.56
C GLY A 13 -12.92 -4.23 -15.25
N LEU A 14 -11.63 -4.53 -15.03
CA LEU A 14 -10.91 -4.04 -13.84
C LEU A 14 -10.76 -2.53 -13.86
N LEU A 15 -10.44 -1.94 -15.01
CA LEU A 15 -10.37 -0.48 -15.14
C LEU A 15 -11.73 0.16 -14.84
N ALA A 16 -12.81 -0.33 -15.43
CA ALA A 16 -14.16 0.19 -15.18
C ALA A 16 -14.56 0.05 -13.70
N ALA A 17 -14.27 -1.09 -13.07
CA ALA A 17 -14.53 -1.30 -11.65
C ALA A 17 -13.73 -0.33 -10.77
N THR A 18 -12.44 -0.13 -11.05
CA THR A 18 -11.63 0.87 -10.34
C THR A 18 -12.15 2.28 -10.54
N LEU A 19 -12.51 2.68 -11.77
CA LEU A 19 -13.06 4.02 -12.01
C LEU A 19 -14.39 4.23 -11.27
N ALA A 20 -15.20 3.18 -11.12
CA ALA A 20 -16.45 3.23 -10.37
C ALA A 20 -16.21 3.52 -8.87
N THR A 21 -15.18 2.91 -8.25
CA THR A 21 -14.85 3.20 -6.84
C THR A 21 -14.29 4.60 -6.64
N LEU A 22 -13.70 5.20 -7.68
CA LEU A 22 -13.06 6.51 -7.62
C LEU A 22 -13.96 7.67 -8.04
N THR A 23 -15.25 7.42 -8.29
CA THR A 23 -16.20 8.45 -8.74
C THR A 23 -16.19 9.76 -7.93
N PRO A 24 -16.04 9.76 -6.58
CA PRO A 24 -15.98 11.00 -5.82
C PRO A 24 -14.74 11.85 -6.13
N LEU A 25 -13.63 11.23 -6.58
CA LEU A 25 -12.39 11.94 -6.92
C LEU A 25 -12.54 12.82 -8.17
N PHE A 26 -13.53 12.56 -9.03
CA PHE A 26 -13.76 13.37 -10.24
C PHE A 26 -14.41 14.72 -9.96
N ARG A 27 -14.94 14.95 -8.75
CA ARG A 27 -15.49 16.27 -8.38
C ARG A 27 -14.37 17.33 -8.34
N PRO A 28 -14.63 18.60 -8.68
CA PRO A 28 -13.64 19.67 -8.52
C PRO A 28 -13.16 19.82 -7.06
N GLY A 29 -11.91 20.26 -6.86
CA GLY A 29 -11.32 20.44 -5.53
C GLY A 29 -10.96 19.12 -4.83
N LEU A 30 -10.57 19.16 -3.56
CA LEU A 30 -10.35 17.95 -2.75
C LEU A 30 -11.65 17.48 -2.12
N TRP A 31 -11.70 16.20 -1.75
CA TRP A 31 -12.75 15.68 -0.90
C TRP A 31 -12.34 15.88 0.57
N VAL A 32 -13.34 15.94 1.45
CA VAL A 32 -13.11 15.95 2.89
C VAL A 32 -12.52 14.59 3.28
N SER A 33 -11.42 14.59 4.02
CA SER A 33 -10.76 13.42 4.59
C SER A 33 -9.97 13.84 5.84
N ASP A 34 -9.60 12.92 6.73
CA ASP A 34 -8.80 13.24 7.93
C ASP A 34 -7.45 13.90 7.58
N GLU A 35 -6.92 13.65 6.37
CA GLU A 35 -5.67 14.21 5.87
C GLU A 35 -5.86 15.51 5.07
N GLU A 36 -7.08 15.92 4.75
CA GLU A 36 -7.43 17.18 4.06
C GLU A 36 -6.40 17.64 2.99
N LEU A 37 -5.76 18.81 3.21
CA LEU A 37 -4.80 19.46 2.31
C LEU A 37 -3.37 18.94 2.46
N HIS A 38 -3.10 18.04 3.40
CA HIS A 38 -1.73 17.65 3.74
C HIS A 38 -1.02 16.99 2.55
N TRP A 39 -1.64 16.05 1.84
CA TRP A 39 -0.98 15.38 0.70
C TRP A 39 -0.57 16.33 -0.44
N PRO A 40 -1.45 17.23 -0.92
CA PRO A 40 -1.06 18.24 -1.91
C PRO A 40 0.05 19.17 -1.43
N MET A 41 0.01 19.62 -0.17
CA MET A 41 1.07 20.47 0.40
C MET A 41 2.40 19.71 0.50
N ARG A 42 2.39 18.49 1.06
CA ARG A 42 3.57 17.62 1.17
C ARG A 42 4.19 17.33 -0.21
N LEU A 43 3.36 17.13 -1.25
CA LEU A 43 3.84 16.90 -2.61
C LEU A 43 4.48 18.14 -3.22
N ALA A 44 3.92 19.34 -2.97
CA ALA A 44 4.50 20.60 -3.42
C ALA A 44 5.87 20.86 -2.75
N GLU A 45 5.96 20.67 -1.43
CA GLU A 45 7.22 20.79 -0.67
C GLU A 45 8.27 19.77 -1.12
N PHE A 46 7.84 18.54 -1.42
CA PHE A 46 8.74 17.51 -1.92
C PHE A 46 9.34 17.89 -3.28
N ALA A 47 8.54 18.48 -4.17
CA ALA A 47 9.02 19.02 -5.43
C ALA A 47 9.92 20.24 -5.25
N GLU A 48 9.64 21.10 -4.28
CA GLU A 48 10.46 22.27 -3.97
C GLU A 48 11.84 21.88 -3.42
N ALA A 49 11.90 20.92 -2.49
CA ALA A 49 13.16 20.37 -2.00
C ALA A 49 14.03 19.78 -3.13
N LEU A 50 13.40 19.13 -4.13
CA LEU A 50 14.11 18.66 -5.34
C LEU A 50 14.66 19.81 -6.17
N ARG A 51 13.89 20.90 -6.35
CA ARG A 51 14.36 22.11 -7.06
C ARG A 51 15.54 22.77 -6.36
N GLN A 52 15.58 22.69 -5.03
CA GLN A 52 16.71 23.16 -4.22
C GLN A 52 17.93 22.22 -4.26
N GLY A 53 17.91 21.18 -5.10
CA GLY A 53 19.03 20.27 -5.31
C GLY A 53 19.09 19.07 -4.36
N GLN A 54 18.06 18.86 -3.52
CA GLN A 54 17.98 17.66 -2.70
C GLN A 54 17.53 16.47 -3.54
N TRP A 55 18.47 15.69 -4.07
CA TRP A 55 18.16 14.51 -4.90
C TRP A 55 17.30 13.45 -4.18
N TRP A 56 17.42 13.36 -2.85
CA TRP A 56 16.55 12.59 -1.98
C TRP A 56 16.01 13.49 -0.87
N PRO A 57 14.86 14.17 -1.09
CA PRO A 57 14.31 15.08 -0.10
C PRO A 57 13.99 14.37 1.20
N ARG A 58 14.47 14.96 2.30
CA ARG A 58 14.18 14.50 3.68
C ARG A 58 13.45 15.54 4.50
N TRP A 59 13.42 16.77 4.01
CA TRP A 59 12.92 17.92 4.75
C TRP A 59 12.01 18.73 3.83
N PHE A 60 10.82 19.04 4.30
CA PHE A 60 9.97 20.04 3.67
C PHE A 60 10.46 21.43 4.09
N PRO A 61 10.86 22.30 3.16
CA PRO A 61 11.50 23.57 3.49
C PRO A 61 10.57 24.57 4.19
N ASP A 62 9.32 24.70 3.75
CA ASP A 62 8.47 25.85 4.11
C ASP A 62 7.46 25.53 5.22
N PHE A 63 7.33 24.26 5.59
CA PHE A 63 6.48 23.84 6.70
C PHE A 63 6.93 24.48 8.03
N GLN A 64 6.01 24.56 9.01
CA GLN A 64 6.30 25.12 10.34
C GLN A 64 6.92 26.54 10.27
N LEU A 65 6.33 27.43 9.48
CA LEU A 65 6.81 28.82 9.28
C LEU A 65 8.25 28.90 8.76
N GLY A 66 8.67 27.96 7.90
CA GLY A 66 10.01 27.92 7.33
C GLY A 66 11.09 27.28 8.22
N HIS A 67 10.74 26.75 9.40
CA HIS A 67 11.63 25.86 10.15
C HIS A 67 11.73 24.47 9.51
N GLY A 68 10.76 24.15 8.66
CA GLY A 68 10.61 22.94 7.89
C GLY A 68 10.18 21.72 8.71
N TYR A 69 10.04 20.59 8.02
CA TYR A 69 9.43 19.39 8.59
C TYR A 69 10.02 18.09 8.02
N PRO A 70 10.58 17.18 8.86
CA PRO A 70 11.26 15.95 8.42
C PRO A 70 10.31 14.81 8.04
N PHE A 71 9.17 15.10 7.42
CA PHE A 71 8.19 14.06 7.10
C PHE A 71 8.76 12.96 6.20
N PRO A 72 9.38 13.24 5.02
CA PRO A 72 9.90 12.18 4.17
C PRO A 72 11.20 11.55 4.73
N HIS A 73 11.75 12.09 5.83
CA HIS A 73 12.79 11.44 6.60
C HIS A 73 12.25 10.27 7.43
N PHE A 74 11.15 10.48 8.17
CA PHE A 74 10.60 9.49 9.11
C PHE A 74 9.38 8.72 8.59
N TYR A 75 8.73 9.22 7.54
CA TYR A 75 7.57 8.62 6.90
C TYR A 75 7.90 8.17 5.48
N ALA A 76 7.41 7.00 5.09
CA ALA A 76 7.79 6.35 3.85
C ALA A 76 7.44 7.23 2.63
N PRO A 77 8.42 7.58 1.76
CA PRO A 77 8.24 8.63 0.75
C PRO A 77 7.63 8.13 -0.58
N GLY A 78 7.28 6.85 -0.68
CA GLY A 78 6.84 6.21 -1.93
C GLY A 78 5.60 6.86 -2.56
N ALA A 79 4.67 7.34 -1.74
CA ALA A 79 3.52 8.11 -2.22
C ALA A 79 3.92 9.47 -2.84
N LEU A 80 4.93 10.14 -2.29
CA LEU A 80 5.46 11.39 -2.84
C LEU A 80 6.21 11.13 -4.16
N TRP A 81 6.99 10.06 -4.22
CA TRP A 81 7.64 9.61 -5.45
C TRP A 81 6.64 9.20 -6.55
N LEU A 82 5.50 8.61 -6.20
CA LEU A 82 4.41 8.34 -7.14
C LEU A 82 3.75 9.65 -7.62
N GLY A 83 3.52 10.59 -6.71
CA GLY A 83 2.86 11.87 -7.00
C GLY A 83 3.72 12.82 -7.83
N LEU A 84 5.05 12.79 -7.68
CA LEU A 84 5.96 13.73 -8.33
C LEU A 84 5.83 13.77 -9.86
N PRO A 85 5.92 12.66 -10.63
CA PRO A 85 5.74 12.71 -12.07
C PRO A 85 4.34 13.20 -12.48
N LEU A 86 3.32 12.91 -11.66
CA LEU A 86 1.95 13.38 -11.90
C LEU A 86 1.82 14.89 -11.67
N LEU A 87 2.53 15.43 -10.68
CA LEU A 87 2.62 16.88 -10.46
C LEU A 87 3.31 17.56 -11.63
N LEU A 88 4.43 17.00 -12.10
CA LEU A 88 5.15 17.56 -13.26
C LEU A 88 4.27 17.55 -14.53
N ALA A 89 3.46 16.51 -14.72
CA ALA A 89 2.58 16.40 -15.88
C ALA A 89 1.35 17.32 -15.81
N THR A 90 0.85 17.61 -14.61
CA THR A 90 -0.42 18.33 -14.42
C THR A 90 -0.27 19.78 -13.98
N GLY A 91 0.87 20.16 -13.39
CA GLY A 91 1.08 21.46 -12.76
C GLY A 91 0.20 21.72 -11.53
N SER A 92 -0.60 20.75 -11.08
CA SER A 92 -1.57 20.91 -10.00
C SER A 92 -1.36 19.85 -8.93
N PRO A 93 -0.94 20.22 -7.71
CA PRO A 93 -0.77 19.27 -6.61
C PRO A 93 -2.05 18.49 -6.27
N VAL A 94 -3.21 19.16 -6.35
CA VAL A 94 -4.52 18.53 -6.11
C VAL A 94 -4.83 17.47 -7.15
N LEU A 95 -4.66 17.78 -8.45
CA LEU A 95 -4.91 16.81 -9.50
C LEU A 95 -3.89 15.66 -9.45
N ALA A 96 -2.63 15.97 -9.18
CA ALA A 96 -1.56 14.97 -9.04
C ALA A 96 -1.86 13.96 -7.92
N VAL A 97 -2.30 14.43 -6.75
CA VAL A 97 -2.67 13.55 -5.63
C VAL A 97 -3.87 12.69 -5.99
N LYS A 98 -4.91 13.23 -6.63
CA LYS A 98 -6.04 12.43 -7.12
C LYS A 98 -5.63 11.34 -8.09
N LEU A 99 -4.76 11.67 -9.04
CA LEU A 99 -4.22 10.70 -9.98
C LEU A 99 -3.35 9.65 -9.26
N ALA A 100 -2.63 10.04 -8.21
CA ALA A 100 -1.85 9.11 -7.39
C ALA A 100 -2.74 8.12 -6.64
N TYR A 101 -3.85 8.58 -6.05
CA TYR A 101 -4.89 7.69 -5.49
C TYR A 101 -5.45 6.75 -6.55
N GLY A 102 -5.77 7.28 -7.73
CA GLY A 102 -6.28 6.46 -8.83
C GLY A 102 -5.28 5.40 -9.28
N ALA A 103 -4.01 5.75 -9.40
CA ALA A 103 -2.93 4.81 -9.73
C ALA A 103 -2.78 3.73 -8.65
N ALA A 104 -2.74 4.11 -7.37
CA ALA A 104 -2.65 3.19 -6.24
C ALA A 104 -3.85 2.23 -6.20
N ALA A 105 -5.06 2.75 -6.34
CA ALA A 105 -6.29 1.96 -6.38
C ALA A 105 -6.37 1.02 -7.59
N PHE A 106 -5.78 1.41 -8.73
CA PHE A 106 -5.71 0.56 -9.91
C PHE A 106 -4.70 -0.58 -9.77
N LEU A 107 -3.59 -0.36 -9.06
CA LEU A 107 -2.58 -1.41 -8.82
C LEU A 107 -3.17 -2.59 -8.03
N ALA A 108 -4.05 -2.33 -7.06
CA ALA A 108 -4.65 -3.33 -6.17
C ALA A 108 -5.32 -4.51 -6.89
N PRO A 109 -6.41 -4.32 -7.67
CA PRO A 109 -7.10 -5.42 -8.35
C PRO A 109 -6.21 -6.12 -9.38
N TRP A 110 -5.34 -5.38 -10.06
CA TRP A 110 -4.44 -5.97 -11.06
C TRP A 110 -3.39 -6.87 -10.44
N GLY A 111 -2.78 -6.44 -9.34
CA GLY A 111 -1.85 -7.26 -8.59
C GLY A 111 -2.52 -8.52 -8.07
N MET A 112 -3.74 -8.40 -7.53
CA MET A 112 -4.51 -9.53 -7.03
C MET A 112 -4.87 -10.52 -8.16
N TYR A 113 -5.35 -10.01 -9.29
CA TYR A 113 -5.61 -10.83 -10.47
C TYR A 113 -4.36 -11.61 -10.88
N ARG A 114 -3.20 -10.94 -10.95
CA ARG A 114 -1.92 -11.57 -11.32
C ARG A 114 -1.48 -12.61 -10.30
N PHE A 115 -1.60 -12.33 -9.00
CA PHE A 115 -1.29 -13.25 -7.91
C PHE A 115 -2.14 -14.52 -7.97
N VAL A 116 -3.45 -14.39 -8.15
CA VAL A 116 -4.35 -15.56 -8.23
C VAL A 116 -4.13 -16.35 -9.51
N ARG A 117 -3.89 -15.68 -10.65
CA ARG A 117 -3.52 -16.36 -11.90
C ARG A 117 -2.20 -17.13 -11.81
N LEU A 118 -1.29 -16.74 -10.93
CA LEU A 118 -0.03 -17.46 -10.69
C LEU A 118 -0.28 -18.87 -10.13
N HIS A 119 -1.38 -19.05 -9.39
CA HIS A 119 -1.84 -20.32 -8.83
C HIS A 119 -2.71 -21.14 -9.80
N ARG A 120 -2.64 -20.83 -11.11
CA ARG A 120 -3.39 -21.51 -12.19
C ARG A 120 -4.91 -21.46 -12.06
N ALA A 121 -5.45 -20.54 -11.24
CA ALA A 121 -6.89 -20.32 -11.15
C ALA A 121 -7.50 -19.90 -12.51
N PRO A 122 -8.76 -20.28 -12.78
CA PRO A 122 -9.50 -19.80 -13.94
C PRO A 122 -9.57 -18.27 -13.97
N ARG A 123 -9.67 -17.70 -15.18
CA ARG A 123 -9.74 -16.23 -15.37
C ARG A 123 -10.90 -15.59 -14.59
N GLY A 124 -12.05 -16.25 -14.55
CA GLY A 124 -13.22 -15.79 -13.79
C GLY A 124 -12.96 -15.73 -12.28
N ALA A 125 -12.37 -16.77 -11.69
CA ALA A 125 -12.01 -16.78 -10.27
C ALA A 125 -10.98 -15.70 -9.92
N ALA A 126 -9.96 -15.51 -10.77
CA ALA A 126 -8.98 -14.45 -10.56
C ALA A 126 -9.59 -13.04 -10.71
N PHE A 127 -10.55 -12.87 -11.63
CA PHE A 127 -11.29 -11.62 -11.77
C PHE A 127 -12.17 -11.35 -10.55
N ALA A 128 -12.89 -12.36 -10.06
CA ALA A 128 -13.68 -12.26 -8.84
C ALA A 128 -12.80 -11.89 -7.63
N ALA A 129 -11.66 -12.56 -7.44
CA ALA A 129 -10.72 -12.23 -6.36
C ALA A 129 -10.20 -10.78 -6.44
N ALA A 130 -9.92 -10.29 -7.66
CA ALA A 130 -9.53 -8.90 -7.88
C ALA A 130 -10.64 -7.90 -7.50
N LEU A 131 -11.91 -8.20 -7.82
CA LEU A 131 -13.04 -7.37 -7.41
C LEU A 131 -13.26 -7.42 -5.90
N ILE A 132 -13.21 -8.61 -5.29
CA ILE A 132 -13.34 -8.77 -3.83
C ILE A 132 -12.28 -7.94 -3.09
N TYR A 133 -11.05 -7.90 -3.62
CA TYR A 133 -9.98 -7.08 -3.06
C TYR A 133 -10.21 -5.58 -3.26
N LEU A 134 -10.56 -5.15 -4.49
CA LEU A 134 -10.84 -3.74 -4.80
C LEU A 134 -11.99 -3.16 -3.98
N PHE A 135 -13.06 -3.94 -3.79
CA PHE A 135 -14.25 -3.55 -3.05
C PHE A 135 -14.18 -3.90 -1.55
N ALA A 136 -13.00 -4.20 -1.03
CA ALA A 136 -12.81 -4.29 0.41
C ALA A 136 -13.15 -2.93 1.05
N PRO A 137 -14.07 -2.86 2.03
CA PRO A 137 -14.50 -1.60 2.65
C PRO A 137 -13.34 -0.73 3.12
N TYR A 138 -12.31 -1.36 3.67
CA TYR A 138 -11.12 -0.70 4.18
C TYR A 138 -10.31 0.07 3.10
N HIS A 139 -10.36 -0.35 1.82
CA HIS A 139 -9.77 0.44 0.72
C HIS A 139 -10.53 1.77 0.52
N THR A 140 -11.86 1.71 0.56
CA THR A 140 -12.72 2.88 0.40
C THR A 140 -12.56 3.82 1.59
N LEU A 141 -12.49 3.27 2.80
CA LEU A 141 -12.20 4.03 4.02
C LEU A 141 -10.85 4.76 3.94
N ASN A 142 -9.78 4.08 3.49
CA ASN A 142 -8.46 4.69 3.38
C ASN A 142 -8.41 5.84 2.35
N ILE A 143 -9.18 5.76 1.27
CA ILE A 143 -9.23 6.81 0.26
C ILE A 143 -10.11 7.97 0.73
N PHE A 144 -11.34 7.69 1.16
CA PHE A 144 -12.37 8.73 1.31
C PHE A 144 -12.60 9.23 2.73
N VAL A 145 -12.28 8.43 3.75
CA VAL A 145 -12.38 8.89 5.15
C VAL A 145 -11.01 9.34 5.62
N ARG A 146 -10.02 8.44 5.60
CA ARG A 146 -8.68 8.76 6.13
C ARG A 146 -7.86 9.64 5.22
N GLY A 147 -8.05 9.53 3.89
CA GLY A 147 -7.16 10.20 2.94
C GLY A 147 -5.70 9.80 3.12
N ASN A 148 -5.43 8.51 3.39
CA ASN A 148 -4.06 8.00 3.54
C ASN A 148 -3.54 7.43 2.22
N LEU A 149 -2.86 8.28 1.44
CA LEU A 149 -2.31 7.90 0.12
C LEU A 149 -1.22 6.84 0.23
N ALA A 150 -0.37 6.95 1.25
CA ALA A 150 0.71 6.00 1.50
C ALA A 150 0.18 4.58 1.77
N GLU A 151 -0.80 4.45 2.65
CA GLU A 151 -1.41 3.15 2.94
C GLU A 151 -2.22 2.63 1.74
N THR A 152 -2.90 3.51 0.99
CA THR A 152 -3.57 3.14 -0.26
C THR A 152 -2.58 2.59 -1.29
N LEU A 153 -1.40 3.20 -1.42
CA LEU A 153 -0.32 2.70 -2.27
C LEU A 153 0.21 1.36 -1.78
N ALA A 154 0.38 1.19 -0.47
CA ALA A 154 0.80 -0.06 0.12
C ALA A 154 -0.19 -1.19 -0.23
N MET A 155 -1.49 -0.96 -0.06
CA MET A 155 -2.52 -1.91 -0.49
C MET A 155 -2.48 -2.17 -2.00
N GLY A 156 -2.24 -1.14 -2.80
CA GLY A 156 -2.03 -1.27 -4.23
C GLY A 156 -0.87 -2.22 -4.58
N LEU A 157 0.26 -2.10 -3.87
CA LEU A 157 1.49 -2.84 -4.11
C LEU A 157 1.54 -4.21 -3.42
N PHE A 158 0.76 -4.44 -2.36
CA PHE A 158 0.84 -5.67 -1.57
C PHE A 158 0.63 -6.94 -2.42
N PRO A 159 -0.41 -7.05 -3.26
CA PRO A 159 -0.58 -8.23 -4.12
C PRO A 159 0.54 -8.40 -5.16
N TRP A 160 1.15 -7.31 -5.61
CA TRP A 160 2.31 -7.36 -6.52
C TRP A 160 3.55 -7.90 -5.82
N MET A 161 3.80 -7.49 -4.57
CA MET A 161 4.86 -8.05 -3.74
C MET A 161 4.64 -9.56 -3.54
N LEU A 162 3.43 -9.99 -3.17
CA LEU A 162 3.08 -11.41 -3.05
C LEU A 162 3.35 -12.17 -4.35
N TRP A 163 2.89 -11.63 -5.48
CA TRP A 163 3.08 -12.22 -6.80
C TRP A 163 4.55 -12.37 -7.18
N ALA A 164 5.36 -11.34 -6.97
CA ALA A 164 6.77 -11.36 -7.36
C ALA A 164 7.60 -12.30 -6.46
N VAL A 165 7.37 -12.28 -5.15
CA VAL A 165 8.06 -13.14 -4.20
C VAL A 165 7.67 -14.61 -4.42
N TRP A 166 6.39 -14.91 -4.65
CA TRP A 166 5.95 -16.26 -5.00
C TRP A 166 6.56 -16.75 -6.32
N ARG A 167 6.66 -15.86 -7.32
CA ARG A 167 7.33 -16.16 -8.58
C ARG A 167 8.82 -16.47 -8.36
N ALA A 168 9.52 -15.74 -7.50
CA ALA A 168 10.91 -16.00 -7.16
C ALA A 168 11.13 -17.36 -6.44
N ALA A 169 10.16 -17.81 -5.63
CA ALA A 169 10.21 -19.15 -5.05
C ALA A 169 10.17 -20.26 -6.11
N HIS A 170 9.36 -20.08 -7.16
CA HIS A 170 9.06 -21.14 -8.13
C HIS A 170 9.82 -21.04 -9.45
N ARG A 171 10.47 -19.91 -9.74
CA ARG A 171 11.32 -19.72 -10.93
C ARG A 171 12.76 -19.41 -10.54
N SER A 172 13.70 -20.15 -11.11
CA SER A 172 15.13 -20.07 -10.76
C SER A 172 15.90 -19.03 -11.55
N ASP A 173 15.24 -17.97 -12.02
CA ASP A 173 15.84 -16.92 -12.84
C ASP A 173 16.10 -15.62 -12.05
N LEU A 174 17.17 -14.91 -12.40
CA LEU A 174 17.57 -13.66 -11.75
C LEU A 174 16.49 -12.58 -11.87
N SER A 175 15.74 -12.54 -12.98
CA SER A 175 14.69 -11.54 -13.18
C SER A 175 13.57 -11.66 -12.14
N SER A 176 13.23 -12.89 -11.73
CA SER A 176 12.23 -13.13 -10.70
C SER A 176 12.70 -12.66 -9.32
N VAL A 177 13.98 -12.88 -8.98
CA VAL A 177 14.58 -12.38 -7.72
C VAL A 177 14.68 -10.86 -7.72
N ALA A 178 15.16 -10.26 -8.81
CA ALA A 178 15.29 -8.81 -8.94
C ALA A 178 13.92 -8.12 -8.86
N LEU A 179 12.90 -8.66 -9.53
CA LEU A 179 11.53 -8.13 -9.48
C LEU A 179 10.93 -8.23 -8.08
N ALA A 180 11.17 -9.33 -7.37
CA ALA A 180 10.77 -9.48 -5.98
C ALA A 180 11.47 -8.46 -5.07
N ALA A 181 12.78 -8.24 -5.25
CA ALA A 181 13.52 -7.23 -4.50
C ALA A 181 12.97 -5.82 -4.74
N VAL A 182 12.75 -5.44 -6.01
CA VAL A 182 12.20 -4.12 -6.38
C VAL A 182 10.81 -3.90 -5.79
N LEU A 183 9.90 -4.88 -5.90
CA LEU A 183 8.54 -4.74 -5.36
C LEU A 183 8.51 -4.79 -3.83
N THR A 184 9.43 -5.52 -3.20
CA THR A 184 9.59 -5.48 -1.73
C THR A 184 10.11 -4.12 -1.28
N CYS A 185 11.05 -3.51 -2.02
CA CYS A 185 11.51 -2.14 -1.76
C CYS A 185 10.37 -1.12 -1.96
N ALA A 186 9.65 -1.20 -3.08
CA ALA A 186 8.52 -0.31 -3.36
C ALA A 186 7.43 -0.40 -2.28
N TYR A 187 7.12 -1.61 -1.81
CA TYR A 187 6.21 -1.82 -0.69
C TYR A 187 6.74 -1.21 0.61
N GLN A 188 8.03 -1.39 0.92
CA GLN A 188 8.67 -0.77 2.09
C GLN A 188 8.62 0.77 2.05
N LEU A 189 8.84 1.35 0.88
CA LEU A 189 8.77 2.80 0.69
C LEU A 189 7.33 3.33 0.65
N SER A 190 6.32 2.48 0.53
CA SER A 190 4.92 2.94 0.39
C SER A 190 4.33 3.43 1.72
N HIS A 191 4.47 2.66 2.79
CA HIS A 191 3.92 2.97 4.12
C HIS A 191 4.60 2.14 5.21
N ASN A 192 5.10 2.78 6.27
CA ASN A 192 5.93 2.12 7.31
C ASN A 192 5.23 0.93 7.99
N LEU A 193 4.01 1.14 8.49
CA LEU A 193 3.30 0.10 9.24
C LEU A 193 2.83 -1.03 8.33
N SER A 194 2.31 -0.70 7.14
CA SER A 194 1.94 -1.72 6.15
C SER A 194 3.15 -2.54 5.72
N ALA A 195 4.29 -1.89 5.50
CA ALA A 195 5.55 -2.56 5.20
C ALA A 195 5.93 -3.57 6.28
N LEU A 196 5.91 -3.16 7.55
CA LEU A 196 6.23 -4.02 8.69
C LEU A 196 5.28 -5.22 8.78
N PHE A 197 3.98 -4.97 8.92
CA PHE A 197 3.00 -6.05 9.12
C PHE A 197 2.82 -6.91 7.87
N GLY A 198 2.73 -6.30 6.69
CA GLY A 198 2.54 -7.02 5.43
C GLY A 198 3.74 -7.89 5.07
N THR A 199 4.98 -7.41 5.30
CA THR A 199 6.18 -8.24 5.09
C THR A 199 6.25 -9.36 6.12
N GLY A 200 5.90 -9.08 7.39
CA GLY A 200 5.79 -10.11 8.43
C GLY A 200 4.81 -11.23 8.06
N ILE A 201 3.59 -10.87 7.64
CA ILE A 201 2.57 -11.83 7.17
C ILE A 201 3.09 -12.63 5.97
N LEU A 202 3.75 -11.98 5.00
CA LEU A 202 4.35 -12.67 3.86
C LEU A 202 5.41 -13.68 4.31
N VAL A 203 6.32 -13.30 5.20
CA VAL A 203 7.37 -14.21 5.72
C VAL A 203 6.74 -15.41 6.43
N LEU A 204 5.74 -15.19 7.28
CA LEU A 204 5.01 -16.28 7.96
C LEU A 204 4.33 -17.21 6.96
N LEU A 205 3.68 -16.66 5.92
CA LEU A 205 3.03 -17.44 4.86
C LEU A 205 4.06 -18.27 4.07
N LEU A 206 5.22 -17.70 3.75
CA LEU A 206 6.31 -18.42 3.08
C LEU A 206 6.87 -19.54 3.95
N ILE A 207 7.09 -19.28 5.25
CA ILE A 207 7.52 -20.30 6.23
C ILE A 207 6.52 -21.45 6.27
N ALA A 208 5.24 -21.14 6.52
CA ALA A 208 4.18 -22.14 6.61
C ALA A 208 4.08 -22.99 5.33
N ARG A 209 4.04 -22.34 4.16
CA ARG A 209 3.96 -23.03 2.86
C ARG A 209 5.20 -23.83 2.54
N GLY A 210 6.38 -23.27 2.77
CA GLY A 210 7.64 -23.92 2.46
C GLY A 210 7.94 -25.11 3.38
N CYS A 211 7.54 -25.04 4.64
CA CYS A 211 7.58 -26.19 5.55
C CYS A 211 6.58 -27.27 5.12
N PHE A 212 5.31 -26.90 4.87
CA PHE A 212 4.27 -27.85 4.47
C PHE A 212 4.59 -28.58 3.17
N HIS A 213 5.09 -27.86 2.15
CA HIS A 213 5.47 -28.43 0.86
C HIS A 213 6.96 -28.84 0.77
N ARG A 214 7.70 -28.80 1.89
CA ARG A 214 9.11 -29.20 2.01
C ARG A 214 10.00 -28.60 0.91
N TRP A 215 9.95 -27.28 0.76
CA TRP A 215 10.75 -26.55 -0.23
C TRP A 215 12.25 -26.81 -0.05
N ALA A 216 12.95 -27.04 -1.16
CA ALA A 216 14.38 -27.27 -1.16
C ALA A 216 15.17 -26.04 -0.64
N PRO A 217 16.36 -26.21 -0.02
CA PRO A 217 17.19 -25.11 0.50
C PRO A 217 17.42 -23.95 -0.48
N ARG A 218 17.60 -24.26 -1.77
CA ARG A 218 17.74 -23.26 -2.85
C ARG A 218 16.53 -22.33 -3.03
N VAL A 219 15.34 -22.73 -2.59
CA VAL A 219 14.15 -21.88 -2.60
C VAL A 219 14.27 -20.84 -1.47
N TRP A 220 14.61 -21.29 -0.26
CA TRP A 220 14.85 -20.42 0.89
C TRP A 220 15.96 -19.41 0.64
N LEU A 221 17.07 -19.84 0.04
CA LEU A 221 18.17 -18.94 -0.32
C LEU A 221 17.72 -17.85 -1.30
N ARG A 222 16.94 -18.20 -2.33
CA ARG A 222 16.41 -17.22 -3.30
C ARG A 222 15.43 -16.24 -2.64
N LEU A 223 14.59 -16.72 -1.73
CA LEU A 223 13.65 -15.87 -0.98
C LEU A 223 14.39 -14.93 -0.03
N ALA A 224 15.35 -15.45 0.74
CA ALA A 224 16.21 -14.65 1.60
C ALA A 224 16.96 -13.60 0.78
N LEU A 225 17.54 -13.98 -0.36
CA LEU A 225 18.22 -13.03 -1.26
C LEU A 225 17.26 -11.95 -1.77
N ALA A 226 16.07 -12.32 -2.25
CA ALA A 226 15.08 -11.36 -2.75
C ALA A 226 14.64 -10.36 -1.68
N LEU A 227 14.29 -10.83 -0.48
CA LEU A 227 13.84 -9.98 0.61
C LEU A 227 14.97 -9.10 1.15
N THR A 228 16.17 -9.66 1.36
CA THR A 228 17.35 -8.90 1.80
C THR A 228 17.73 -7.83 0.78
N LEU A 229 17.79 -8.17 -0.52
CA LEU A 229 18.05 -7.16 -1.56
C LEU A 229 16.97 -6.08 -1.58
N GLY A 230 15.70 -6.45 -1.43
CA GLY A 230 14.61 -5.47 -1.35
C GLY A 230 14.75 -4.50 -0.18
N THR A 231 15.10 -5.00 1.00
CA THR A 231 15.37 -4.18 2.18
C THR A 231 16.63 -3.33 2.01
N LEU A 232 17.69 -3.89 1.41
CA LEU A 232 18.93 -3.14 1.13
C LEU A 232 18.71 -1.99 0.14
N LEU A 233 17.86 -2.18 -0.88
CA LEU A 233 17.50 -1.10 -1.82
C LEU A 233 16.78 0.06 -1.11
N GLY A 234 16.04 -0.22 -0.04
CA GLY A 234 15.37 0.78 0.79
C GLY A 234 16.27 1.48 1.81
N THR A 235 17.56 1.12 1.93
CA THR A 235 18.47 1.65 2.97
C THR A 235 18.62 3.17 2.90
N VAL A 236 18.55 3.74 1.69
CA VAL A 236 18.53 5.20 1.52
C VAL A 236 17.42 5.83 2.36
N TYR A 237 16.28 5.18 2.54
CA TYR A 237 15.21 5.67 3.40
C TYR A 237 15.40 5.26 4.86
N TRP A 238 15.35 3.95 5.14
CA TRP A 238 15.13 3.48 6.51
C TRP A 238 16.36 3.59 7.42
N LEU A 239 17.57 3.52 6.87
CA LEU A 239 18.78 3.51 7.70
C LEU A 239 18.98 4.88 8.41
N PRO A 240 18.93 6.03 7.71
CA PRO A 240 18.93 7.33 8.37
C PRO A 240 17.72 7.52 9.29
N ALA A 241 16.53 7.11 8.85
CA ALA A 241 15.30 7.24 9.64
C ALA A 241 15.42 6.54 11.02
N LEU A 242 15.98 5.33 11.06
CA LEU A 242 16.22 4.59 12.31
C LEU A 242 17.39 5.13 13.11
N TRP A 243 18.41 5.69 12.46
CA TRP A 243 19.53 6.30 13.16
C TRP A 243 19.09 7.56 13.88
N ASP A 244 18.38 8.44 13.17
CA ASP A 244 17.93 9.74 13.66
C ASP A 244 16.64 9.64 14.49
N SER A 245 15.94 8.49 14.50
CA SER A 245 14.76 8.30 15.37
C SER A 245 15.10 8.40 16.86
N ARG A 246 16.38 8.25 17.22
CA ARG A 246 16.90 8.45 18.59
C ARG A 246 16.98 9.93 18.98
N SER A 247 17.03 10.82 17.99
CA SER A 247 17.15 12.27 18.16
C SER A 247 15.78 12.97 18.21
N VAL A 248 14.70 12.21 18.02
CA VAL A 248 13.31 12.72 18.04
C VAL A 248 12.50 11.94 19.07
N ARG A 249 11.45 12.59 19.59
CA ARG A 249 10.60 12.05 20.66
C ARG A 249 9.52 11.08 20.13
N VAL A 250 9.85 10.28 19.12
CA VAL A 250 8.89 9.32 18.53
C VAL A 250 8.45 8.29 19.56
N ALA A 251 9.38 7.81 20.40
CA ALA A 251 9.07 6.85 21.46
C ALA A 251 8.18 7.46 22.56
N GLU A 252 8.39 8.73 22.92
CA GLU A 252 7.60 9.42 23.94
C GLU A 252 6.15 9.64 23.44
N VAL A 253 5.98 10.03 22.18
CA VAL A 253 4.65 10.15 21.56
C VAL A 253 3.99 8.78 21.38
N ALA A 254 4.75 7.73 21.06
CA ALA A 254 4.18 6.39 20.98
C ALA A 254 3.72 5.88 22.36
N GLN A 255 4.37 6.29 23.44
CA GLN A 255 3.97 5.92 24.81
C GLN A 255 2.67 6.59 25.28
N THR A 256 2.23 7.69 24.65
CA THR A 256 0.93 8.28 24.95
C THR A 256 -0.23 7.51 24.32
N ILE A 257 0.06 6.55 23.42
CA ILE A 257 -0.91 5.68 22.76
C ILE A 257 -0.66 4.25 23.24
N VAL A 258 -1.53 3.75 24.11
CA VAL A 258 -1.45 2.36 24.58
C VAL A 258 -1.99 1.45 23.47
N ALA A 259 -1.10 0.83 22.70
CA ALA A 259 -1.49 0.01 21.55
C ALA A 259 -2.47 -1.13 21.91
N ALA A 260 -2.40 -1.65 23.14
CA ALA A 260 -3.33 -2.67 23.63
C ALA A 260 -4.79 -2.16 23.70
N ASP A 261 -4.99 -0.86 23.92
CA ASP A 261 -6.31 -0.26 24.04
C ASP A 261 -6.96 0.00 22.67
N HIS A 262 -6.17 -0.04 21.59
CA HIS A 262 -6.63 0.14 20.20
C HIS A 262 -6.73 -1.18 19.44
N GLY A 263 -6.86 -2.30 20.17
CA GLY A 263 -7.03 -3.63 19.58
C GLY A 263 -8.36 -3.77 18.84
N ILE A 264 -8.33 -4.36 17.64
CA ILE A 264 -9.55 -4.65 16.88
C ILE A 264 -10.29 -5.81 17.57
N HIS A 265 -11.51 -5.55 18.01
CA HIS A 265 -12.41 -6.57 18.52
C HIS A 265 -13.07 -7.33 17.36
N TRP A 266 -13.19 -8.66 17.47
CA TRP A 266 -13.62 -9.51 16.35
C TRP A 266 -15.00 -9.13 15.78
N TRP A 267 -15.91 -8.59 16.59
CA TRP A 267 -17.23 -8.13 16.14
C TRP A 267 -17.17 -6.84 15.30
N GLN A 268 -16.16 -5.99 15.48
CA GLN A 268 -15.97 -4.77 14.67
C GLN A 268 -15.74 -5.10 13.20
N LEU A 269 -15.29 -6.32 12.89
CA LEU A 269 -15.14 -6.80 11.52
C LEU A 269 -16.49 -7.07 10.81
N PHE A 270 -17.58 -7.14 11.56
CA PHE A 270 -18.96 -7.33 11.07
C PHE A 270 -19.81 -6.06 11.17
N ASP A 271 -19.29 -5.01 11.80
CA ASP A 271 -20.04 -3.80 12.09
C ASP A 271 -20.18 -2.93 10.83
N PRO A 272 -21.40 -2.70 10.32
CA PRO A 272 -21.60 -1.92 9.10
C PRO A 272 -21.45 -0.41 9.33
N ARG A 273 -21.23 0.05 10.57
CA ARG A 273 -21.08 1.48 10.89
C ARG A 273 -19.98 2.12 10.05
N TRP A 274 -20.26 3.34 9.60
CA TRP A 274 -19.36 4.15 8.78
C TRP A 274 -19.35 5.58 9.29
N GLY A 275 -18.43 5.86 10.20
CA GLY A 275 -18.21 7.19 10.77
C GLY A 275 -16.85 7.77 10.39
N TRP A 276 -16.47 8.79 11.14
CA TRP A 276 -15.27 9.59 10.96
C TRP A 276 -14.41 9.57 12.21
N GLY A 277 -13.14 9.98 12.08
CA GLY A 277 -12.23 10.12 13.21
C GLY A 277 -11.25 8.95 13.36
N TYR A 278 -10.47 9.05 14.43
CA TYR A 278 -9.36 8.14 14.72
C TYR A 278 -9.80 6.97 15.59
N SER A 279 -8.92 5.98 15.71
CA SER A 279 -9.16 4.92 16.67
C SER A 279 -9.18 5.47 18.08
N VAL A 280 -10.14 5.02 18.88
CA VAL A 280 -10.28 5.37 20.29
C VAL A 280 -9.98 4.16 21.17
N PRO A 281 -9.59 4.35 22.45
CA PRO A 281 -9.47 3.25 23.39
C PRO A 281 -10.78 2.45 23.51
N GLY A 282 -10.70 1.14 23.29
CA GLY A 282 -11.84 0.21 23.32
C GLY A 282 -12.61 0.13 21.99
N PRO A 283 -13.78 -0.55 21.96
CA PRO A 283 -14.50 -0.89 20.73
C PRO A 283 -15.36 0.24 20.15
N ALA A 284 -15.20 1.47 20.65
CA ALA A 284 -16.08 2.60 20.34
C ALA A 284 -15.65 3.38 19.09
N ASP A 285 -14.78 2.79 18.26
CA ASP A 285 -14.35 3.41 17.00
C ASP A 285 -15.56 3.73 16.11
N GLU A 286 -15.63 4.98 15.67
CA GLU A 286 -16.60 5.39 14.64
C GLU A 286 -16.10 5.01 13.24
N LEU A 287 -14.78 4.93 13.04
CA LEU A 287 -14.19 4.49 11.79
C LEU A 287 -14.54 3.02 11.51
N SER A 288 -14.88 2.71 10.25
CA SER A 288 -15.29 1.36 9.88
C SER A 288 -14.10 0.40 9.82
N LEU A 289 -14.10 -0.64 10.67
CA LEU A 289 -13.09 -1.71 10.67
C LEU A 289 -13.59 -2.98 9.97
N GLN A 290 -14.74 -2.90 9.30
CA GLN A 290 -15.39 -4.06 8.71
C GLN A 290 -14.56 -4.72 7.60
N LEU A 291 -14.64 -6.05 7.54
CA LEU A 291 -14.06 -6.81 6.43
C LEU A 291 -14.94 -6.75 5.17
N GLY A 292 -16.26 -6.61 5.37
CA GLY A 292 -17.27 -6.55 4.31
C GLY A 292 -17.98 -7.88 4.05
N ALA A 293 -19.29 -7.81 3.76
CA ALA A 293 -20.15 -8.99 3.60
C ALA A 293 -19.69 -9.91 2.45
N VAL A 294 -19.25 -9.33 1.32
CA VAL A 294 -18.78 -10.11 0.16
C VAL A 294 -17.52 -10.89 0.49
N GLN A 295 -16.62 -10.30 1.28
CA GLN A 295 -15.37 -10.90 1.74
C GLN A 295 -15.67 -12.06 2.71
N TRP A 296 -16.63 -11.87 3.63
CA TRP A 296 -17.10 -12.96 4.51
C TRP A 296 -17.71 -14.12 3.73
N LEU A 297 -18.57 -13.84 2.74
CA LEU A 297 -19.15 -14.88 1.89
C LEU A 297 -18.08 -15.62 1.08
N ALA A 298 -17.08 -14.90 0.58
CA ALA A 298 -15.96 -15.50 -0.15
C ALA A 298 -15.10 -16.42 0.75
N LEU A 299 -14.88 -16.04 2.01
CA LEU A 299 -14.19 -16.88 2.99
C LEU A 299 -15.01 -18.13 3.31
N ALA A 300 -16.33 -17.98 3.55
CA ALA A 300 -17.21 -19.11 3.85
C ALA A 300 -17.34 -20.09 2.68
N ALA A 301 -17.35 -19.61 1.44
CA ALA A 301 -17.39 -20.47 0.25
C ALA A 301 -16.07 -21.17 -0.07
N GLY A 302 -14.95 -20.71 0.52
CA GLY A 302 -13.61 -21.26 0.31
C GLY A 302 -13.10 -22.16 1.45
N ALA A 303 -13.81 -22.21 2.59
CA ALA A 303 -13.55 -23.08 3.73
C ALA A 303 -14.23 -24.46 3.53
#